data_AF-M7Z1E8-F1
#
_entry.id   AF-M7Z1E8-F1
#
_cell.length_a   1.000
_cell.length_b   1.000
_cell.length_c   1.000
_cell.angle_alpha   90.00
_cell.angle_beta   90.00
_cell.angle_gamma   90.00
#
_symmetry.space_group_name_H-M   'P 1'
#
loop_
_entity.id
_entity.type
_entity.pdbx_description
1 polymer ?
#
loop_
_entity_poly.entity_id
_entity_poly.type
_entity_poly.pdbx_seq_one_letter_code
_entity_poly.pdbx_strand_id
1 'polypeptide(L)'
;MSMLIMPLEASAETCQPTSSFANMPIFIAVALIGAAVGGLLARQRKDELKRLNNQLRQINTALRRQAQIESFAPGLTYAPVGRAGEIEVIVDPRKQQLVVNLKNGKNYMRNQDLDKAVVEFKTALELAESIGDRFEEKKAARGLGASLQRLGQYREAMSWYYKVLALSKETGEDSGCTEAYGAIADCCADLGDLEGAAKLYDEYISRLQPRD
;
A
#
# COMPACT_ATOMS: atom_id res chain seq x y z
N MET A 1 -60.78 47.50 -24.25
CA MET A 1 -59.32 47.61 -24.35
C MET A 1 -58.73 46.49 -23.49
N SER A 2 -58.32 45.41 -24.15
CA SER A 2 -57.81 44.17 -23.54
C SER A 2 -56.29 44.24 -23.47
N MET A 3 -55.68 43.96 -22.32
CA MET A 3 -54.25 43.65 -22.23
C MET A 3 -54.11 42.22 -21.68
N LEU A 4 -53.97 41.28 -22.61
CA LEU A 4 -53.47 39.94 -22.35
C LEU A 4 -51.96 40.04 -22.17
N ILE A 5 -51.47 39.69 -20.98
CA ILE A 5 -50.06 39.49 -20.69
C ILE A 5 -49.67 38.13 -21.29
N MET A 6 -48.79 38.11 -22.29
CA MET A 6 -48.18 36.88 -22.78
C MET A 6 -46.84 36.64 -22.05
N PRO A 7 -46.54 35.41 -21.60
CA PRO A 7 -45.21 35.07 -21.13
C PRO A 7 -44.26 34.89 -22.31
N LEU A 8 -43.03 35.38 -22.15
CA LEU A 8 -41.94 35.22 -23.09
C LEU A 8 -41.43 33.77 -23.02
N GLU A 9 -41.81 32.92 -23.98
CA GLU A 9 -41.24 31.59 -24.13
C GLU A 9 -39.76 31.72 -24.55
N ALA A 10 -38.85 31.39 -23.64
CA ALA A 10 -37.45 31.18 -23.97
C ALA A 10 -37.32 29.85 -24.70
N SER A 11 -37.17 29.89 -26.03
CA SER A 11 -36.80 28.73 -26.84
C SER A 11 -35.44 28.20 -26.40
N ALA A 12 -35.43 27.15 -25.59
CA ALA A 12 -34.25 26.30 -25.43
C ALA A 12 -34.15 25.43 -26.69
N GLU A 13 -33.19 25.72 -27.56
CA GLU A 13 -32.77 24.79 -28.60
C GLU A 13 -32.28 23.51 -27.93
N THR A 14 -33.13 22.48 -27.90
CA THR A 14 -32.71 21.14 -27.51
C THR A 14 -31.74 20.65 -28.59
N CYS A 15 -30.48 20.54 -28.24
CA CYS A 15 -29.44 19.93 -29.06
C CYS A 15 -29.91 18.52 -29.44
N GLN A 16 -30.40 18.33 -30.67
CA GLN A 16 -30.63 16.99 -31.20
C GLN A 16 -29.27 16.29 -31.25
N PRO A 17 -29.12 15.08 -30.69
CA PRO A 17 -27.89 14.33 -30.85
C PRO A 17 -27.80 14.00 -32.33
N THR A 18 -26.92 14.69 -33.05
CA THR A 18 -26.58 14.30 -34.40
C THR A 18 -26.11 12.86 -34.33
N SER A 19 -26.78 12.01 -35.10
CA SER A 19 -26.57 10.57 -35.15
C SER A 19 -25.13 10.29 -35.64
N SER A 20 -24.16 10.36 -34.74
CA SER A 20 -22.76 10.00 -34.98
C SER A 20 -22.50 8.51 -34.67
N PHE A 21 -23.57 7.72 -34.52
CA PHE A 21 -23.48 6.27 -34.36
C PHE A 21 -22.92 5.56 -35.62
N ALA A 22 -22.90 6.24 -36.78
CA ALA A 22 -22.41 5.67 -38.03
C ALA A 22 -20.86 5.64 -38.18
N ASN A 23 -20.10 6.32 -37.31
CA ASN A 23 -18.62 6.29 -37.31
C ASN A 23 -17.98 5.46 -36.19
N MET A 24 -18.80 4.74 -35.41
CA MET A 24 -18.36 3.92 -34.27
C MET A 24 -17.61 2.61 -34.58
N PRO A 25 -17.73 1.92 -35.73
CA PRO A 25 -17.12 0.59 -35.89
C PRO A 25 -15.58 0.64 -36.02
N ILE A 26 -15.04 1.71 -36.60
CA ILE A 26 -13.58 1.84 -36.82
C ILE A 26 -12.85 2.10 -35.49
N PHE A 27 -13.37 2.99 -34.64
CA PHE A 27 -12.77 3.26 -33.32
C PHE A 27 -12.79 2.05 -32.40
N ILE A 28 -13.89 1.28 -32.41
CA ILE A 28 -14.00 0.03 -31.65
C ILE A 28 -12.98 -1.00 -32.17
N ALA A 29 -12.82 -1.13 -33.49
CA ALA A 29 -11.82 -2.03 -34.07
C ALA A 29 -10.39 -1.63 -33.67
N VAL A 30 -10.04 -0.34 -33.74
CA VAL A 30 -8.72 0.15 -33.34
C VAL A 30 -8.46 -0.08 -31.85
N ALA A 31 -9.45 0.15 -30.98
CA ALA A 31 -9.33 -0.09 -29.54
C ALA A 31 -9.14 -1.58 -29.21
N LEU A 32 -9.89 -2.48 -29.87
CA LEU A 32 -9.76 -3.92 -29.68
C LEU A 32 -8.40 -4.44 -30.15
N ILE A 33 -7.91 -3.96 -31.30
CA ILE A 33 -6.57 -4.29 -31.81
C ILE A 33 -5.50 -3.76 -30.84
N GLY A 34 -5.61 -2.52 -30.37
CA GLY A 34 -4.69 -1.94 -29.40
C GLY A 34 -4.64 -2.72 -28.08
N ALA A 35 -5.79 -3.11 -27.55
CA ALA A 35 -5.88 -3.92 -26.33
C ALA A 35 -5.30 -5.33 -26.52
N ALA A 36 -5.57 -5.97 -27.67
CA ALA A 36 -5.05 -7.29 -27.99
C ALA A 36 -3.51 -7.27 -28.14
N VAL A 37 -2.98 -6.34 -28.93
CA VAL A 37 -1.53 -6.21 -29.16
C VAL A 37 -0.82 -5.79 -27.88
N GLY A 38 -1.34 -4.81 -27.13
CA GLY A 38 -0.78 -4.39 -25.85
C GLY A 38 -0.77 -5.50 -24.80
N GLY A 39 -1.85 -6.28 -24.73
CA GLY A 39 -1.95 -7.45 -23.86
C GLY A 39 -0.96 -8.56 -24.23
N LEU A 40 -0.78 -8.84 -25.52
CA LEU A 40 0.15 -9.85 -26.01
C LEU A 40 1.62 -9.44 -25.74
N LEU A 41 1.96 -8.18 -26.03
CA LEU A 41 3.30 -7.63 -25.81
C LEU A 41 3.67 -7.60 -24.31
N ALA A 42 2.71 -7.24 -23.45
CA ALA A 42 2.91 -7.29 -22.00
C ALA A 42 3.13 -8.72 -21.48
N ARG A 43 2.40 -9.71 -22.04
CA ARG A 43 2.62 -11.13 -21.72
C ARG A 43 4.00 -11.61 -22.18
N GLN A 44 4.41 -11.26 -23.40
CA GLN A 44 5.74 -11.61 -23.92
C GLN A 44 6.87 -11.04 -23.03
N ARG A 45 6.82 -9.75 -22.69
CA ARG A 45 7.79 -9.13 -21.77
C ARG A 45 7.82 -9.82 -20.41
N LYS A 46 6.66 -10.19 -19.88
CA LYS A 46 6.57 -10.90 -18.59
C LYS A 46 7.20 -12.29 -18.65
N ASP A 47 7.02 -13.02 -19.74
CA ASP A 47 7.60 -14.35 -19.91
C ASP A 47 9.10 -14.30 -20.19
N GLU A 48 9.57 -13.31 -20.96
CA GLU A 48 11.00 -13.01 -21.12
C GLU A 48 11.66 -12.67 -19.78
N LEU A 49 11.05 -11.80 -18.97
CA LEU A 49 11.54 -11.45 -17.63
C LEU A 49 11.60 -12.67 -16.71
N LYS A 50 10.60 -13.54 -16.74
CA LYS A 50 10.62 -14.81 -15.98
C LYS A 50 11.75 -15.72 -16.44
N ARG A 51 11.97 -15.84 -17.75
CA ARG A 51 13.08 -16.64 -18.30
C ARG A 51 14.43 -16.09 -17.87
N LEU A 52 14.64 -14.78 -18.02
CA LEU A 52 15.87 -14.10 -17.59
C LEU A 52 16.12 -14.27 -16.08
N ASN A 53 15.10 -14.12 -15.25
CA ASN A 53 15.23 -14.31 -13.80
C ASN A 53 15.59 -15.77 -13.45
N ASN A 54 14.95 -16.74 -14.11
CA ASN A 54 15.29 -18.15 -13.93
C ASN A 54 16.72 -18.47 -14.40
N GLN A 55 17.16 -17.90 -15.52
CA GLN A 55 18.54 -18.04 -15.99
C GLN A 55 19.54 -17.42 -15.02
N LEU A 56 19.28 -16.22 -14.52
CA LEU A 56 20.08 -15.56 -13.48
C LEU A 56 20.19 -16.42 -12.22
N ARG A 57 19.08 -17.03 -11.78
CA ARG A 57 19.10 -17.98 -10.66
C ARG A 57 19.98 -19.19 -10.96
N GLN A 58 19.85 -19.79 -12.15
CA GLN A 58 20.68 -20.93 -12.54
C GLN A 58 22.17 -20.57 -12.57
N ILE A 59 22.53 -19.43 -13.18
CA ILE A 59 23.91 -18.93 -13.22
C ILE A 59 24.44 -18.70 -11.80
N ASN A 60 23.67 -18.04 -10.94
CA ASN A 60 24.06 -17.84 -9.54
C ASN A 60 24.26 -19.16 -8.78
N THR A 61 23.43 -20.18 -9.04
CA THR A 61 23.62 -21.51 -8.43
C THR A 61 24.84 -22.24 -8.99
N ALA A 62 25.14 -22.09 -10.29
CA ALA A 62 26.30 -22.70 -10.93
C ALA A 62 27.62 -22.06 -10.44
N LEU A 63 27.67 -20.73 -10.36
CA LEU A 63 28.81 -19.98 -9.82
C LEU A 63 29.11 -20.37 -8.36
N ARG A 64 28.08 -20.56 -7.53
CA ARG A 64 28.27 -21.05 -6.14
C ARG A 64 28.87 -22.46 -6.09
N ARG A 65 28.43 -23.37 -6.97
CA ARG A 65 29.00 -24.72 -7.06
C ARG A 65 30.46 -24.67 -7.52
N GLN A 66 30.76 -23.82 -8.49
CA GLN A 66 32.11 -23.64 -8.98
C GLN A 66 33.04 -23.06 -7.90
N ALA A 67 32.59 -22.04 -7.14
CA ALA A 67 33.32 -21.51 -5.99
C ALA A 67 33.52 -22.53 -4.86
N GLN A 68 32.56 -23.44 -4.65
CA GLN A 68 32.69 -24.56 -3.70
C GLN A 68 33.70 -25.63 -4.17
N ILE A 69 33.95 -25.75 -5.48
CA ILE A 69 34.94 -26.67 -6.04
C ILE A 69 36.34 -26.01 -6.04
N GLU A 70 36.42 -24.71 -6.33
CA GLU A 70 37.66 -23.93 -6.37
C GLU A 70 38.21 -23.56 -4.97
N SER A 71 37.42 -23.71 -3.90
CA SER A 71 37.94 -23.69 -2.51
C SER A 71 38.91 -24.84 -2.17
N PHE A 72 39.27 -25.68 -3.15
CA PHE A 72 40.33 -26.69 -3.07
C PHE A 72 41.70 -26.18 -3.58
N ALA A 73 41.93 -24.87 -3.65
CA ALA A 73 43.25 -24.29 -3.92
C ALA A 73 44.06 -24.12 -2.61
N PRO A 74 45.14 -24.90 -2.38
CA PRO A 74 45.92 -24.85 -1.14
C PRO A 74 46.83 -23.62 -1.16
N GLY A 75 46.42 -22.52 -0.53
CA GLY A 75 47.27 -21.34 -0.36
C GLY A 75 46.56 -19.99 -0.38
N LEU A 76 45.30 -19.94 -0.80
CA LEU A 76 44.41 -18.80 -0.55
C LEU A 76 43.21 -19.29 0.25
N THR A 77 43.15 -18.90 1.51
CA THR A 77 41.95 -19.07 2.33
C THR A 77 40.90 -18.09 1.85
N TYR A 78 40.24 -18.40 0.73
CA TYR A 78 38.95 -17.80 0.43
C TYR A 78 37.96 -18.36 1.44
N ALA A 79 37.55 -17.53 2.39
CA ALA A 79 36.40 -17.82 3.21
C ALA A 79 35.23 -18.08 2.24
N PRO A 80 34.55 -19.23 2.34
CA PRO A 80 33.47 -19.53 1.44
C PRO A 80 32.44 -18.41 1.60
N VAL A 81 32.07 -17.74 0.51
CA VAL A 81 30.81 -17.01 0.48
C VAL A 81 29.74 -18.09 0.56
N GLY A 82 29.48 -18.50 1.81
CA GLY A 82 28.39 -19.37 2.17
C GLY A 82 27.14 -18.80 1.52
N ARG A 83 26.26 -19.71 1.09
CA ARG A 83 24.86 -19.45 0.69
C ARG A 83 24.58 -17.95 0.68
N ALA A 84 24.38 -17.32 -0.48
CA ALA A 84 23.45 -16.20 -0.39
C ALA A 84 22.09 -16.83 -0.04
N GLY A 85 21.84 -16.96 1.27
CA GLY A 85 20.70 -16.29 1.86
C GLY A 85 20.62 -14.87 1.30
N GLU A 86 19.51 -14.18 1.42
CA GLU A 86 19.44 -13.34 2.62
C GLU A 86 20.84 -12.82 2.93
N ILE A 87 21.13 -11.60 2.47
CA ILE A 87 22.23 -10.83 3.06
C ILE A 87 22.17 -11.18 4.55
N GLU A 88 23.15 -11.91 5.08
CA GLU A 88 23.33 -11.98 6.53
C GLU A 88 23.85 -10.59 6.89
N VAL A 89 22.95 -9.59 6.73
CA VAL A 89 22.74 -8.61 7.76
C VAL A 89 22.69 -9.48 9.00
N ILE A 90 23.51 -9.18 10.00
CA ILE A 90 23.27 -9.67 11.35
C ILE A 90 21.87 -9.15 11.67
N VAL A 91 20.83 -9.88 11.23
CA VAL A 91 19.45 -9.54 11.49
C VAL A 91 19.31 -10.03 12.90
N ASP A 92 19.39 -9.09 13.84
CA ASP A 92 19.07 -9.37 15.23
C ASP A 92 17.86 -10.30 15.25
N PRO A 93 17.93 -11.47 15.93
CA PRO A 93 16.83 -12.43 15.93
C PRO A 93 15.48 -11.76 16.30
N ARG A 94 15.55 -10.71 17.12
CA ARG A 94 14.42 -9.85 17.49
C ARG A 94 13.85 -9.05 16.31
N LYS A 95 14.70 -8.50 15.42
CA LYS A 95 14.27 -7.79 14.21
C LYS A 95 13.64 -8.76 13.19
N GLN A 96 14.14 -9.98 13.09
CA GLN A 96 13.50 -11.01 12.26
C GLN A 96 12.12 -11.38 12.81
N GLN A 97 12.02 -11.60 14.12
CA GLN A 97 10.75 -11.89 14.79
C GLN A 97 9.73 -10.76 14.61
N LEU A 98 10.17 -9.50 14.73
CA LEU A 98 9.36 -8.32 14.49
C LEU A 98 8.70 -8.33 13.10
N VAL A 99 9.51 -8.57 12.05
CA VAL A 99 9.01 -8.63 10.66
C VAL A 99 8.02 -9.78 10.48
N VAL A 100 8.27 -10.92 11.12
CA VAL A 100 7.36 -12.08 11.10
C VAL A 100 6.03 -11.73 11.77
N ASN A 101 6.03 -11.13 12.95
CA ASN A 101 4.81 -10.75 13.67
C ASN A 101 3.98 -9.73 12.86
N LEU A 102 4.63 -8.71 12.27
CA LEU A 102 3.94 -7.76 11.39
C LEU A 102 3.28 -8.42 10.17
N LYS A 103 3.93 -9.44 9.60
CA LYS A 103 3.38 -10.21 8.49
C LYS A 103 2.21 -11.08 8.93
N ASN A 104 2.31 -11.71 10.09
CA ASN A 104 1.24 -12.53 10.68
C ASN A 104 0.02 -11.66 11.02
N GLY A 105 0.21 -10.51 11.66
CA GLY A 105 -0.85 -9.55 11.95
C GLY A 105 -1.63 -9.16 10.69
N LYS A 106 -0.93 -8.83 9.59
CA LYS A 106 -1.57 -8.55 8.28
C LYS A 106 -2.33 -9.75 7.72
N ASN A 107 -1.79 -10.96 7.85
CA ASN A 107 -2.48 -12.17 7.41
C ASN A 107 -3.76 -12.42 8.21
N TYR A 108 -3.73 -12.26 9.54
CA TYR A 108 -4.92 -12.38 10.38
C TYR A 108 -5.96 -11.32 10.06
N MET A 109 -5.57 -10.07 9.82
CA MET A 109 -6.50 -9.03 9.35
C MET A 109 -7.18 -9.41 8.04
N ARG A 110 -6.44 -9.98 7.07
CA ARG A 110 -7.02 -10.44 5.79
C ARG A 110 -8.00 -11.59 6.00
N ASN A 111 -7.72 -12.46 6.95
CA ASN A 111 -8.57 -13.60 7.30
C ASN A 111 -9.74 -13.24 8.24
N GLN A 112 -9.88 -11.97 8.63
CA GLN A 112 -10.86 -11.48 9.61
C GLN A 112 -10.69 -11.99 11.05
N ASP A 113 -9.55 -12.61 11.36
CA ASP A 113 -9.17 -13.01 12.72
C ASP A 113 -8.59 -11.80 13.49
N LEU A 114 -9.44 -10.82 13.80
CA LEU A 114 -8.99 -9.51 14.30
C LEU A 114 -8.33 -9.59 15.68
N ASP A 115 -8.82 -10.43 16.59
CA ASP A 115 -8.23 -10.59 17.93
C ASP A 115 -6.78 -11.08 17.86
N LYS A 116 -6.50 -12.04 16.96
CA LYS A 116 -5.13 -12.53 16.73
C LYS A 116 -4.26 -11.47 16.08
N ALA A 117 -4.82 -10.67 15.17
CA ALA A 117 -4.11 -9.55 14.56
C ALA A 117 -3.67 -8.52 15.62
N VAL A 118 -4.55 -8.19 16.57
CA VAL A 118 -4.24 -7.29 17.69
C VAL A 118 -3.05 -7.83 18.51
N VAL A 119 -3.05 -9.12 18.83
CA VAL A 119 -1.95 -9.76 19.57
C VAL A 119 -0.62 -9.67 18.81
N GLU A 120 -0.61 -10.03 17.53
CA GLU A 120 0.60 -9.97 16.69
C GLU A 120 1.13 -8.55 16.50
N PHE A 121 0.24 -7.55 16.36
CA PHE A 121 0.67 -6.16 16.26
C PHE A 121 1.16 -5.59 17.60
N LYS A 122 0.58 -6.01 18.74
CA LYS A 122 1.09 -5.63 20.07
C LYS A 122 2.49 -6.20 20.31
N THR A 123 2.71 -7.48 20.02
CA THR A 123 4.04 -8.10 20.17
C THR A 123 5.06 -7.48 19.21
N ALA A 124 4.66 -7.14 17.98
CA ALA A 124 5.50 -6.39 17.06
C ALA A 124 5.83 -4.98 17.59
N LEU A 125 4.87 -4.28 18.18
CA LEU A 125 5.09 -2.95 18.74
C LEU A 125 6.13 -2.98 19.87
N GLU A 126 5.97 -3.89 20.83
CA GLU A 126 6.90 -4.05 21.96
C GLU A 126 8.31 -4.40 21.49
N LEU A 127 8.43 -5.27 20.47
CA LEU A 127 9.72 -5.59 19.87
C LEU A 127 10.34 -4.38 19.18
N ALA A 128 9.56 -3.62 18.41
CA ALA A 128 10.06 -2.43 17.71
C ALA A 128 10.56 -1.36 18.69
N GLU A 129 9.82 -1.13 19.79
CA GLU A 129 10.23 -0.24 20.87
C GLU A 129 11.53 -0.71 21.54
N SER A 130 11.65 -2.02 21.81
CA SER A 130 12.85 -2.59 22.44
C SER A 130 14.11 -2.48 21.58
N ILE A 131 13.94 -2.50 20.25
CA ILE A 131 15.03 -2.37 19.27
C ILE A 131 15.31 -0.89 18.95
N GLY A 132 14.38 0.01 19.28
CA GLY A 132 14.44 1.43 18.91
C GLY A 132 14.14 1.71 17.44
N ASP A 133 13.46 0.79 16.74
CA ASP A 133 13.12 0.94 15.32
C ASP A 133 11.79 1.69 15.17
N ARG A 134 11.86 3.02 15.13
CA ARG A 134 10.68 3.92 15.04
C ARG A 134 9.83 3.67 13.79
N PHE A 135 10.42 3.19 12.71
CA PHE A 135 9.70 2.92 11.46
C PHE A 135 8.81 1.68 11.60
N GLU A 136 9.34 0.60 12.16
CA GLU A 136 8.55 -0.59 12.44
C GLU A 136 7.56 -0.37 13.59
N GLU A 137 7.89 0.49 14.58
CA GLU A 137 6.95 0.92 15.62
C GLU A 137 5.73 1.61 15.01
N LYS A 138 5.94 2.55 14.07
CA LYS A 138 4.86 3.22 13.33
C LYS A 138 3.98 2.24 12.56
N LYS A 139 4.58 1.22 11.92
CA LYS A 139 3.82 0.17 11.21
C LYS A 139 2.99 -0.69 12.14
N ALA A 140 3.55 -1.09 13.28
CA ALA A 140 2.85 -1.89 14.28
C ALA A 140 1.67 -1.10 14.88
N ALA A 141 1.89 0.16 15.27
CA ALA A 141 0.84 1.03 15.82
C ALA A 141 -0.32 1.23 14.83
N ARG A 142 -0.02 1.43 13.53
CA ARG A 142 -1.05 1.55 12.49
C ARG A 142 -1.83 0.24 12.29
N GLY A 143 -1.15 -0.91 12.29
CA GLY A 143 -1.82 -2.22 12.20
C GLY A 143 -2.72 -2.48 13.40
N LEU A 144 -2.29 -2.07 14.59
CA LEU A 144 -3.05 -2.16 15.83
C LEU A 144 -4.30 -1.28 15.78
N GLY A 145 -4.16 0.00 15.42
CA GLY A 145 -5.28 0.92 15.23
C GLY A 145 -6.31 0.38 14.24
N ALA A 146 -5.87 -0.12 13.09
CA ALA A 146 -6.76 -0.67 12.07
C ALA A 146 -7.48 -1.96 12.52
N SER A 147 -6.81 -2.78 13.33
CA SER A 147 -7.42 -3.99 13.88
C SER A 147 -8.50 -3.64 14.91
N LEU A 148 -8.23 -2.67 15.79
CA LEU A 148 -9.17 -2.19 16.81
C LEU A 148 -10.37 -1.44 16.20
N GLN A 149 -10.14 -0.63 15.15
CA GLN A 149 -11.22 0.03 14.42
C GLN A 149 -12.19 -1.00 13.82
N ARG A 150 -11.66 -2.08 13.23
CA ARG A 150 -12.49 -3.17 12.68
C ARG A 150 -13.21 -3.99 13.76
N LEU A 151 -12.74 -3.96 15.01
CA LEU A 151 -13.40 -4.53 16.18
C LEU A 151 -14.45 -3.59 16.79
N GLY A 152 -14.61 -2.37 16.27
CA GLY A 152 -15.51 -1.34 16.83
C GLY A 152 -14.95 -0.62 18.07
N GLN A 153 -13.67 -0.82 18.40
CA GLN A 153 -13.00 -0.18 19.53
C GLN A 153 -12.40 1.17 19.12
N TYR A 154 -13.26 2.08 18.68
CA TYR A 154 -12.87 3.34 18.02
C TYR A 154 -12.00 4.25 18.88
N ARG A 155 -12.33 4.41 20.17
CA ARG A 155 -11.55 5.27 21.08
C ARG A 155 -10.11 4.78 21.26
N GLU A 156 -9.93 3.46 21.38
CA GLU A 156 -8.61 2.86 21.49
C GLU A 156 -7.87 2.94 20.15
N ALA A 157 -8.55 2.67 19.03
CA ALA A 157 -7.98 2.82 17.69
C ALA A 157 -7.43 4.23 17.44
N MET A 158 -8.19 5.27 17.80
CA MET A 158 -7.75 6.67 17.69
C MET A 158 -6.46 6.94 18.46
N SER A 159 -6.31 6.39 19.67
CA SER A 159 -5.09 6.57 20.46
C SER A 159 -3.84 6.04 19.73
N TRP A 160 -3.98 4.92 19.02
CA TRP A 160 -2.90 4.34 18.22
C TRP A 160 -2.63 5.13 16.95
N TYR A 161 -3.66 5.66 16.29
CA TYR A 161 -3.46 6.55 15.15
C TYR A 161 -2.82 7.89 15.54
N TYR A 162 -3.14 8.46 16.70
CA TYR A 162 -2.41 9.62 17.22
C TYR A 162 -0.95 9.29 17.52
N LYS A 163 -0.64 8.08 18.02
CA LYS A 163 0.74 7.62 18.17
C LYS A 163 1.46 7.54 16.82
N VAL A 164 0.80 7.07 15.76
CA VAL A 164 1.36 7.08 14.39
C VAL A 164 1.70 8.51 13.95
N LEU A 165 0.81 9.48 14.16
CA LEU A 165 1.07 10.88 13.84
C LEU A 165 2.24 11.47 14.65
N ALA A 166 2.37 11.12 15.93
CA ALA A 166 3.49 11.53 16.76
C ALA A 166 4.82 10.96 16.25
N LEU A 167 4.87 9.65 15.95
CA LEU A 167 6.07 8.98 15.42
C LEU A 167 6.49 9.52 14.05
N SER A 168 5.55 9.89 13.19
CA SER A 168 5.88 10.51 11.92
C SER A 168 6.49 11.91 12.07
N LYS A 169 6.03 12.70 13.05
CA LYS A 169 6.66 13.99 13.39
C LYS A 169 8.08 13.81 13.91
N GLU A 170 8.33 12.78 14.73
CA GLU A 170 9.66 12.48 15.26
C GLU A 170 10.64 12.02 14.17
N THR A 171 10.18 11.20 13.24
CA THR A 171 11.01 10.63 12.17
C THR A 171 11.17 11.55 10.96
N GLY A 172 10.37 12.61 10.87
CA GLY A 172 10.31 13.49 9.70
C GLY A 172 9.76 12.80 8.45
N GLU A 173 9.21 11.59 8.59
CA GLU A 173 8.69 10.79 7.50
C GLU A 173 7.16 10.84 7.50
N ASP A 174 6.60 11.61 6.57
CA ASP A 174 5.15 11.82 6.46
C ASP A 174 4.40 10.60 5.90
N SER A 175 5.12 9.49 5.64
CA SER A 175 4.53 8.25 5.14
C SER A 175 3.54 7.67 6.15
N GLY A 176 2.29 7.50 5.71
CA GLY A 176 1.19 7.00 6.54
C GLY A 176 0.52 8.04 7.45
N CYS A 177 0.95 9.31 7.45
CA CYS A 177 0.27 10.38 8.17
C CYS A 177 -1.13 10.64 7.61
N THR A 178 -1.23 10.77 6.29
CA THR A 178 -2.49 11.01 5.60
C THR A 178 -3.50 9.91 5.92
N GLU A 179 -3.11 8.64 5.80
CA GLU A 179 -3.94 7.49 6.19
C GLU A 179 -4.40 7.56 7.65
N ALA A 180 -3.53 7.98 8.57
CA ALA A 180 -3.89 8.11 9.98
C ALA A 180 -4.91 9.22 10.24
N TYR A 181 -4.80 10.38 9.57
CA TYR A 181 -5.81 11.45 9.67
C TYR A 181 -7.18 10.99 9.19
N GLY A 182 -7.24 10.31 8.03
CA GLY A 182 -8.48 9.72 7.52
C GLY A 182 -9.07 8.70 8.49
N ALA A 183 -8.25 7.79 9.03
CA ALA A 183 -8.72 6.78 9.96
C ALA A 183 -9.23 7.35 11.30
N ILE A 184 -8.61 8.42 11.82
CA ILE A 184 -9.12 9.13 13.02
C ILE A 184 -10.46 9.80 12.70
N ALA A 185 -10.59 10.43 11.53
CA ALA A 185 -11.84 11.05 11.10
C ALA A 185 -12.97 10.01 10.99
N ASP A 186 -12.69 8.85 10.39
CA ASP A 186 -13.62 7.72 10.32
C ASP A 186 -14.06 7.28 11.72
N CYS A 187 -13.10 7.12 12.65
CA CYS A 187 -13.40 6.76 14.04
C CYS A 187 -14.25 7.82 14.77
N CYS A 188 -14.01 9.12 14.53
CA CYS A 188 -14.83 10.19 15.09
C CYS A 188 -16.26 10.13 14.55
N ALA A 189 -16.43 9.88 13.25
CA ALA A 189 -17.73 9.75 12.62
C ALA A 189 -18.51 8.56 13.20
N ASP A 190 -17.84 7.40 13.39
CA ASP A 190 -18.43 6.21 14.01
C ASP A 190 -18.82 6.43 15.49
N LEU A 191 -18.14 7.33 16.20
CA LEU A 191 -18.48 7.74 17.57
C LEU A 191 -19.58 8.82 17.63
N GLY A 192 -20.03 9.34 16.48
CA GLY A 192 -21.05 10.38 16.39
C GLY A 192 -20.54 11.82 16.49
N ASP A 193 -19.22 12.04 16.57
CA ASP A 193 -18.60 13.37 16.53
C ASP A 193 -18.36 13.80 15.07
N LEU A 194 -19.43 14.23 14.42
CA LEU A 194 -19.40 14.65 13.02
C LEU A 194 -18.62 15.97 12.81
N GLU A 195 -18.64 16.87 13.79
CA GLU A 195 -17.95 18.15 13.69
C GLU A 195 -16.43 17.97 13.80
N GLY A 196 -15.97 17.13 14.74
CA GLY A 196 -14.58 16.72 14.85
C GLY A 196 -14.09 15.96 13.62
N ALA A 197 -14.91 15.03 13.10
CA ALA A 197 -14.60 14.29 11.89
C ALA A 197 -14.42 15.20 10.67
N ALA A 198 -15.32 16.17 10.46
CA ALA A 198 -15.24 17.12 9.34
C ALA A 198 -13.92 17.90 9.33
N LYS A 199 -13.51 18.45 10.49
CA LYS A 199 -12.24 19.18 10.63
C LYS A 199 -11.03 18.30 10.27
N LEU A 200 -11.05 17.03 10.67
CA LEU A 200 -9.98 16.08 10.35
C LEU A 200 -9.97 15.69 8.87
N TYR A 201 -11.15 15.54 8.24
CA TYR A 201 -11.23 15.30 6.80
C TYR A 201 -10.71 16.49 5.99
N ASP A 202 -10.97 17.72 6.40
CA ASP A 202 -10.40 18.91 5.75
C ASP A 202 -8.86 18.90 5.86
N GLU A 203 -8.32 18.55 7.03
CA GLU A 203 -6.88 18.39 7.25
C GLU A 203 -6.27 17.22 6.45
N TYR A 204 -7.05 16.16 6.20
CA TYR A 204 -6.66 15.03 5.36
C TYR A 204 -6.62 15.42 3.88
N ILE A 205 -7.68 16.06 3.37
CA ILE A 205 -7.80 16.47 1.97
C ILE A 205 -6.72 17.49 1.61
N SER A 206 -6.48 18.48 2.47
CA SER A 206 -5.44 19.49 2.26
C SER A 206 -4.03 18.89 2.15
N ARG A 207 -3.76 17.73 2.76
CA ARG A 207 -2.49 17.00 2.62
C ARG A 207 -2.40 16.12 1.37
N LEU A 208 -3.54 15.70 0.81
CA LEU A 208 -3.57 14.95 -0.44
C LEU A 208 -3.33 15.87 -1.66
N GLN A 209 -3.69 17.14 -1.55
CA GLN A 209 -3.47 18.11 -2.61
C GLN A 209 -1.98 18.48 -2.70
N PRO A 210 -1.39 18.53 -3.91
CA PRO A 210 -0.04 19.05 -4.09
C PRO A 210 0.00 20.49 -3.58
N ARG A 211 1.06 20.86 -2.85
CA ARG A 211 1.35 22.28 -2.60
C ARG A 211 1.88 22.85 -3.91
N ASP A 212 1.11 23.78 -4.50
CA ASP A 212 1.50 24.56 -5.68
C ASP A 212 2.78 25.38 -5.45
#